data_AF-A0A355RHX4-F1
#
_entry.id   AF-A0A355RHX4-F1
#
_cell.length_a   1.000
_cell.length_b   1.000
_cell.length_c   1.000
_cell.angle_alpha   90.00
_cell.angle_beta   90.00
_cell.angle_gamma   90.00
#
_symmetry.space_group_name_H-M   'P 1'
#
loop_
_entity.id
_entity.type
_entity.pdbx_description
1 polymer ?
#
loop_
_entity_poly.entity_id
_entity_poly.type
_entity_poly.pdbx_seq_one_letter_code
_entity_poly.pdbx_strand_id
1 'polypeptide(L)'
;FNAPDGQFFVGESGTELLFRMVRTAVMAAPEGGVVLGSSVEHPASRSAAKHWAKATNRPYISVLHNQETGAVEAANYAAHVTPDTRVATILHTSPVTGMGMDVA
;
A
#
# COMPACT_ATOMS: atom_id res chain seq x y z
N PHE A 1 -14.72 -5.74 11.32
CA PHE A 1 -15.42 -5.20 10.14
C PHE A 1 -16.50 -4.23 10.60
N ASN A 2 -16.70 -3.13 9.86
CA ASN A 2 -17.47 -1.94 10.25
C ASN A 2 -16.87 -1.20 11.45
N ALA A 3 -16.10 -0.13 11.15
CA ALA A 3 -15.60 0.77 12.18
C ALA A 3 -16.81 1.43 12.89
N PRO A 4 -16.97 1.25 14.22
CA PRO A 4 -18.11 1.80 14.96
C PRO A 4 -18.06 3.33 15.06
N ASP A 5 -16.87 3.88 14.86
CA ASP A 5 -16.52 5.29 14.82
C ASP A 5 -15.44 5.52 13.73
N GLY A 6 -15.20 6.79 13.38
CA GLY A 6 -14.17 7.15 12.40
C GLY A 6 -14.53 8.38 11.57
N GLN A 7 -13.77 8.57 10.49
CA GLN A 7 -13.95 9.70 9.58
C GLN A 7 -14.20 9.18 8.16
N PHE A 8 -15.22 9.74 7.52
CA PHE A 8 -15.43 9.59 6.08
C PHE A 8 -14.67 10.69 5.35
N PHE A 9 -13.85 10.29 4.39
CA PHE A 9 -13.18 11.18 3.47
C PHE A 9 -13.71 10.91 2.05
N VAL A 10 -14.30 11.92 1.44
CA VAL A 10 -14.93 11.83 0.11
C VAL A 10 -14.17 12.68 -0.90
N GLY A 11 -14.23 12.26 -2.16
CA GLY A 11 -13.50 12.89 -3.26
C GLY A 11 -14.08 12.44 -4.59
N GLU A 12 -13.43 12.86 -5.67
CA GLU A 12 -13.94 12.67 -7.02
C GLU A 12 -13.90 11.20 -7.46
N SER A 13 -12.82 10.50 -7.09
CA SER A 13 -12.61 9.10 -7.47
C SER A 13 -11.73 8.37 -6.48
N GLY A 14 -11.82 7.03 -6.47
CA GLY A 14 -10.91 6.20 -5.67
C GLY A 14 -9.44 6.42 -6.02
N THR A 15 -9.11 6.69 -7.28
CA THR A 15 -7.74 6.99 -7.71
C THR A 15 -7.26 8.29 -7.09
N GLU A 16 -8.04 9.36 -7.21
CA GLU A 16 -7.69 10.66 -6.64
C GLU A 16 -7.53 10.59 -5.11
N LEU A 17 -8.46 9.92 -4.44
CA LEU A 17 -8.42 9.68 -2.99
C LEU A 17 -7.17 8.90 -2.57
N LEU A 18 -6.83 7.79 -3.26
CA LEU A 18 -5.61 7.02 -2.97
C LEU A 18 -4.35 7.85 -3.16
N PHE A 19 -4.28 8.66 -4.22
CA PHE A 19 -3.15 9.56 -4.42
C PHE A 19 -3.02 10.59 -3.29
N ARG A 20 -4.12 11.16 -2.80
CA ARG A 20 -4.11 12.10 -1.67
C ARG A 20 -3.78 11.45 -0.34
N MET A 21 -4.34 10.29 -0.04
CA MET A 21 -4.07 9.57 1.21
C MET A 21 -2.60 9.11 1.27
N VAL A 22 -2.10 8.47 0.20
CA VAL A 22 -0.71 8.03 0.13
C VAL A 22 0.26 9.21 0.16
N ARG A 23 -0.05 10.31 -0.54
CA ARG A 23 0.73 11.56 -0.42
C ARG A 23 0.86 11.98 1.03
N THR A 24 -0.27 12.06 1.74
CA THR A 24 -0.33 12.56 3.11
C THR A 24 0.49 11.67 4.03
N ALA A 25 0.31 10.34 3.95
CA ALA A 25 1.08 9.38 4.74
C ALA A 25 2.59 9.48 4.47
N VAL A 26 3.00 9.54 3.19
CA VAL A 26 4.41 9.59 2.82
C VAL A 26 5.04 10.93 3.23
N MET A 27 4.38 12.05 3.00
CA MET A 27 4.89 13.39 3.34
C MET A 27 4.96 13.63 4.85
N ALA A 28 4.06 13.04 5.64
CA ALA A 28 4.04 13.19 7.09
C ALA A 28 5.05 12.27 7.81
N ALA A 29 5.49 11.19 7.17
CA ALA A 29 6.44 10.26 7.77
C ALA A 29 7.85 10.86 7.88
N PRO A 30 8.66 10.50 8.91
CA PRO A 30 10.02 11.02 9.09
C PRO A 30 10.91 10.76 7.88
N GLU A 31 11.87 11.66 7.62
CA GLU A 31 12.79 11.57 6.48
C GLU A 31 13.51 10.20 6.40
N GLY A 32 13.90 9.83 5.18
CA GLY A 32 14.50 8.54 4.88
C GLY A 32 13.52 7.37 5.00
N GLY A 33 14.06 6.16 5.06
CA GLY A 33 13.28 4.93 5.13
C GLY A 33 12.59 4.56 3.82
N VAL A 34 11.63 3.63 3.88
CA VAL A 34 11.09 2.96 2.69
C VAL A 34 9.56 3.04 2.61
N VAL A 35 9.05 2.99 1.38
CA VAL A 35 7.61 2.76 1.10
C VAL A 35 7.45 1.34 0.57
N LEU A 36 6.57 0.58 1.21
CA LEU A 36 6.31 -0.82 0.90
C LEU A 36 4.94 -0.94 0.22
N GLY A 37 4.85 -1.77 -0.81
CA GLY A 37 3.60 -2.21 -1.42
C GLY A 37 3.79 -3.61 -1.99
N SER A 38 2.89 -4.06 -2.87
CA SER A 38 3.03 -5.38 -3.50
C SER A 38 2.86 -5.37 -5.02
N SER A 39 3.20 -6.52 -5.60
CA SER A 39 3.07 -6.79 -7.03
C SER A 39 1.62 -6.97 -7.52
N VAL A 40 0.67 -7.14 -6.59
CA VAL A 40 -0.77 -7.32 -6.89
C VAL A 40 -1.60 -6.08 -6.60
N GLU A 41 -0.96 -4.97 -6.22
CA GLU A 41 -1.60 -3.68 -5.98
C GLU A 41 -2.45 -3.21 -7.16
N HIS A 42 -3.54 -2.51 -6.86
CA HIS A 42 -4.29 -1.78 -7.88
C HIS A 42 -3.37 -0.72 -8.53
N PRO A 43 -3.50 -0.44 -9.85
CA PRO A 43 -2.65 0.57 -10.51
C PRO A 43 -2.63 1.93 -9.80
N ALA A 44 -3.74 2.35 -9.19
CA ALA A 44 -3.83 3.60 -8.43
C ALA A 44 -2.96 3.61 -7.17
N SER A 45 -3.07 2.60 -6.29
CA SER A 45 -2.27 2.53 -5.05
C SER A 45 -0.79 2.37 -5.36
N ARG A 46 -0.46 1.48 -6.32
CA ARG A 46 0.93 1.27 -6.78
C ARG A 46 1.54 2.55 -7.37
N SER A 47 0.80 3.26 -8.22
CA SER A 47 1.31 4.49 -8.86
C SER A 47 1.47 5.61 -7.83
N ALA A 48 0.51 5.76 -6.91
CA ALA A 48 0.62 6.74 -5.83
C ALA A 48 1.85 6.47 -4.94
N ALA A 49 2.03 5.23 -4.49
CA ALA A 49 3.16 4.84 -3.64
C ALA A 49 4.50 5.09 -4.33
N LYS A 50 4.65 4.66 -5.59
CA LYS A 50 5.88 4.91 -6.37
C LYS A 50 6.12 6.40 -6.61
N HIS A 51 5.08 7.16 -6.95
CA HIS A 51 5.20 8.59 -7.22
C HIS A 51 5.69 9.34 -5.98
N TRP A 52 5.06 9.12 -4.83
CA TRP A 52 5.41 9.85 -3.60
C TRP A 52 6.69 9.34 -2.96
N ALA A 53 7.00 8.04 -3.04
CA ALA A 53 8.32 7.53 -2.63
C ALA A 53 9.44 8.22 -3.40
N LYS A 54 9.30 8.33 -4.73
CA LYS A 54 10.24 9.08 -5.58
C LYS A 54 10.32 10.55 -5.18
N ALA A 55 9.17 11.20 -4.96
CA ALA A 55 9.13 12.62 -4.59
C ALA A 55 9.80 12.93 -3.24
N THR A 56 9.85 11.96 -2.33
CA THR A 56 10.52 12.09 -1.02
C THR A 56 11.86 11.34 -0.94
N ASN A 57 12.45 10.99 -2.08
CA ASN A 57 13.73 10.28 -2.17
C ASN A 57 13.81 8.98 -1.34
N ARG A 58 12.73 8.19 -1.35
CA ARG A 58 12.63 6.88 -0.69
C ARG A 58 12.56 5.76 -1.72
N PRO A 59 13.17 4.59 -1.48
CA PRO A 59 12.93 3.42 -2.29
C PRO A 59 11.49 2.94 -2.12
N TYR A 60 10.93 2.43 -3.22
CA TYR A 60 9.68 1.67 -3.23
C TYR A 60 10.00 0.17 -3.31
N ILE A 61 9.59 -0.59 -2.31
CA ILE A 61 9.76 -2.04 -2.27
C ILE A 61 8.44 -2.69 -2.70
N SER A 62 8.52 -3.57 -3.69
CA SER A 62 7.37 -4.33 -4.22
C SER A 62 7.44 -5.78 -3.74
N VAL A 63 6.66 -6.14 -2.74
CA VAL A 63 6.54 -7.52 -2.28
C VAL A 63 5.94 -8.39 -3.39
N LEU A 64 6.62 -9.47 -3.74
CA LEU A 64 6.16 -10.39 -4.77
C LEU A 64 5.04 -11.29 -4.23
N HIS A 65 4.04 -11.56 -5.07
CA HIS A 65 3.06 -12.60 -4.79
C HIS A 65 3.67 -13.98 -5.00
N ASN A 66 3.12 -14.95 -4.30
CA ASN A 66 3.36 -16.35 -4.60
C ASN A 66 2.74 -16.67 -5.96
N GLN A 67 3.49 -17.29 -6.88
CA GLN A 67 3.02 -17.56 -8.24
C GLN A 67 1.95 -18.66 -8.31
N GLU A 68 1.97 -19.60 -7.38
CA GLU A 68 1.01 -20.71 -7.32
C GLU A 68 -0.34 -20.24 -6.77
N THR A 69 -0.30 -19.43 -5.70
CA THR A 69 -1.52 -18.92 -5.05
C THR A 69 -1.97 -17.57 -5.59
N GLY A 70 -1.10 -16.84 -6.28
CA GLY A 70 -1.29 -15.46 -6.73
C GLY A 70 -1.59 -14.45 -5.60
N ALA A 71 -1.32 -14.82 -4.34
CA ALA A 71 -1.57 -14.03 -3.16
C ALA A 71 -0.27 -13.48 -2.54
N VAL A 72 -0.39 -12.42 -1.75
CA VAL A 72 0.69 -11.91 -0.89
C VAL A 72 0.25 -12.08 0.56
N GLU A 73 0.80 -13.08 1.22
CA GLU A 73 0.51 -13.37 2.62
C GLU A 73 1.27 -12.44 3.57
N ALA A 74 0.79 -12.34 4.82
CA ALA A 74 1.40 -11.51 5.86
C ALA A 74 2.91 -11.79 6.07
N ALA A 75 3.34 -13.04 5.98
CA ALA A 75 4.75 -13.42 6.09
C ALA A 75 5.63 -12.79 5.00
N ASN A 76 5.09 -12.61 3.78
CA ASN A 76 5.82 -11.97 2.68
C ASN A 76 6.07 -10.49 2.97
N TYR A 77 5.09 -9.79 3.55
CA TYR A 77 5.27 -8.42 4.01
C TYR A 77 6.23 -8.35 5.20
N ALA A 78 6.07 -9.22 6.19
CA ALA A 78 6.90 -9.25 7.39
C ALA A 78 8.40 -9.40 7.07
N ALA A 79 8.76 -10.16 6.03
CA ALA A 79 10.13 -10.30 5.56
C ALA A 79 10.77 -8.98 5.03
N HIS A 80 9.95 -7.98 4.70
CA HIS A 80 10.37 -6.69 4.16
C HIS A 80 10.13 -5.51 5.12
N VAL A 81 9.36 -5.71 6.19
CA VAL A 81 9.14 -4.69 7.21
C VAL A 81 10.41 -4.58 8.06
N THR A 82 10.94 -3.37 8.14
CA THR A 82 12.13 -3.04 8.92
C THR A 82 11.85 -1.83 9.83
N PRO A 83 12.73 -1.50 10.79
CA PRO A 83 12.62 -0.25 11.55
C PRO A 83 12.55 1.03 10.68
N ASP A 84 12.99 0.94 9.42
CA ASP A 84 12.98 2.03 8.44
C ASP A 84 11.72 2.07 7.57
N THR A 85 10.77 1.14 7.75
CA THR A 85 9.50 1.18 7.02
C THR A 85 8.67 2.38 7.45
N ARG A 86 8.31 3.24 6.50
CA ARG A 86 7.54 4.47 6.75
C ARG A 86 6.07 4.33 6.43
N VAL A 87 5.76 3.68 5.31
CA VAL A 87 4.40 3.47 4.81
C VAL A 87 4.34 2.10 4.17
N ALA A 88 3.28 1.35 4.44
CA ALA A 88 2.96 0.11 3.75
C ALA A 88 1.56 0.20 3.14
N THR A 89 1.41 -0.20 1.88
CA THR A 89 0.11 -0.44 1.26
C THR A 89 -0.14 -1.95 1.18
N ILE A 90 -1.34 -2.34 1.60
CA ILE A 90 -1.81 -3.72 1.52
C ILE A 90 -3.16 -3.68 0.84
N LEU A 91 -3.24 -4.33 -0.32
CA LEU A 91 -4.47 -4.48 -1.05
C LEU A 91 -5.32 -5.57 -0.40
N HIS A 92 -6.56 -5.26 -0.06
CA HIS A 92 -7.46 -6.22 0.57
C HIS A 92 -7.99 -7.28 -0.41
N THR A 93 -8.26 -6.92 -1.66
CA THR A 93 -8.72 -7.88 -2.69
C THR A 93 -8.14 -7.52 -4.04
N SER A 94 -7.56 -8.51 -4.71
CA SER A 94 -6.98 -8.37 -6.04
C SER A 94 -8.04 -7.97 -7.08
N PRO A 95 -7.86 -6.85 -7.82
CA PRO A 95 -8.79 -6.47 -8.89
C PRO A 95 -8.67 -7.37 -10.12
N VAL A 96 -7.61 -8.18 -10.21
CA VAL A 96 -7.35 -9.06 -11.37
C VAL A 96 -7.91 -10.45 -11.12
N THR A 97 -7.72 -10.99 -9.92
CA THR A 97 -8.02 -12.40 -9.62
C THR A 97 -9.20 -12.57 -8.66
N GLY A 98 -9.67 -11.50 -8.02
CA GLY A 98 -10.71 -11.56 -6.99
C GLY A 98 -10.24 -12.17 -5.66
N MET A 99 -8.96 -12.53 -5.54
CA MET A 99 -8.43 -13.13 -4.31
C MET A 99 -8.31 -12.10 -3.20
N GLY A 100 -8.87 -12.43 -2.05
CA GLY A 100 -8.73 -11.66 -0.82
C GLY A 100 -7.38 -11.91 -0.16
N MET A 101 -6.79 -10.85 0.38
CA MET A 101 -5.66 -10.96 1.31
C MET A 101 -6.20 -11.02 2.73
N ASP A 102 -5.56 -11.81 3.57
CA ASP A 102 -5.87 -11.86 5.00
C ASP A 102 -5.30 -10.60 5.68
N VAL A 103 -6.19 -9.69 6.06
CA VAL A 103 -5.88 -8.39 6.68
C VAL A 103 -6.59 -8.20 8.03
N ALA A 104 -7.11 -9.29 8.59
CA ALA A 104 -7.84 -9.29 9.86
C ALA A 104 -6.91 -9.30 11.09
#